data_AF-A0A9I9EDU6-F1
#
_entry.id   AF-A0A9I9EDU6-F1
#
_cell.length_a   1.000
_cell.length_b   1.000
_cell.length_c   1.000
_cell.angle_alpha   90.00
_cell.angle_beta   90.00
_cell.angle_gamma   90.00
#
_symmetry.space_group_name_H-M   'P 1'
#
loop_
_entity.id
_entity.type
_entity.pdbx_description
1 polymer ?
#
loop_
_entity_poly.entity_id
_entity_poly.type
_entity_poly.pdbx_seq_one_letter_code
_entity_poly.pdbx_strand_id
1 'polypeptide(L)'
;MRRAKEPDAGSEGKKLVDFIEATREPSLTFVLAQFDGILGLGFKEISVGDAVPVWYNMVDQNLVKEPVFSFWFNRNADEEQGGEIVFGGVDPDHYKGEHTYVPVTKKGYWQFDMGDVLINGSTTGFCSGGCSALIFVLVKVNS
;
A
#
# COMPACT_ATOMS: atom_id res chain seq x y z
N MET A 1 9.58 -11.48 16.09
CA MET A 1 9.61 -10.09 15.60
C MET A 1 10.20 -9.18 16.68
N ARG A 2 11.06 -8.23 16.30
CA ARG A 2 11.62 -7.17 17.17
C ARG A 2 11.53 -5.83 16.45
N ARG A 3 11.36 -4.72 17.17
CA ARG A 3 11.42 -3.38 16.57
C ARG A 3 12.87 -3.01 16.31
N ALA A 4 13.13 -2.52 15.11
CA ALA A 4 14.42 -1.98 14.69
C ALA A 4 14.24 -0.59 14.09
N LYS A 5 15.35 0.14 13.99
CA LYS A 5 15.45 1.42 13.28
C LYS A 5 16.58 1.30 12.29
N GLU A 6 16.40 1.90 11.12
CA GLU A 6 17.47 1.95 10.13
C GLU A 6 18.62 2.80 10.70
N PRO A 7 19.88 2.33 10.68
CA PRO A 7 21.01 3.14 11.12
C PRO A 7 21.18 4.37 10.21
N ASP A 8 21.55 5.50 10.81
CA ASP A 8 21.67 6.77 10.11
C ASP A 8 22.80 6.70 9.05
N ALA A 9 22.42 6.66 7.77
CA ALA A 9 23.36 6.66 6.64
C ALA A 9 23.93 8.08 6.37
N GLY A 10 24.30 8.81 7.43
CA GLY A 10 25.01 10.08 7.35
C GLY A 10 24.22 11.25 6.77
N SER A 11 22.88 11.24 6.82
CA SER A 11 22.08 12.38 6.33
C SER A 11 21.55 13.21 7.50
N GLU A 12 22.29 14.27 7.85
CA GLU A 12 21.85 15.25 8.85
C GLU A 12 20.41 15.74 8.55
N GLY A 13 19.49 15.47 9.47
CA GLY A 13 18.14 16.02 9.46
C GLY A 13 17.00 15.10 8.97
N LYS A 14 17.26 13.86 8.54
CA LYS A 14 16.19 12.92 8.17
C LYS A 14 15.68 12.11 9.38
N LYS A 15 14.36 11.96 9.50
CA LYS A 15 13.74 11.09 10.53
C LYS A 15 14.03 9.62 10.18
N LEU A 16 14.49 8.88 11.19
CA LEU A 16 14.68 7.44 11.08
C LEU A 16 13.34 6.72 10.86
N VAL A 17 13.37 5.67 10.05
CA VAL A 17 12.24 4.78 9.81
C VAL A 17 12.23 3.67 10.85
N ASP A 18 11.10 3.51 11.53
CA ASP A 18 10.84 2.33 12.38
C ASP A 18 10.41 1.16 11.48
N PHE A 19 10.99 -0.02 11.70
CA PHE A 19 10.57 -1.26 11.04
C PHE A 19 10.59 -2.45 12.01
N ILE A 20 10.06 -3.58 11.54
CA ILE A 20 10.02 -4.82 12.32
C ILE A 20 10.98 -5.83 11.70
N GLU A 21 11.95 -6.27 12.48
CA GLU A 21 12.82 -7.39 12.16
C GLU A 21 12.11 -8.70 12.48
N ALA A 22 11.86 -9.52 11.46
CA ALA A 22 11.23 -10.83 11.60
C ALA A 22 12.24 -11.87 12.11
N THR A 23 12.28 -12.11 13.43
CA THR A 23 13.21 -13.07 14.05
C THR A 23 12.79 -14.54 13.92
N ARG A 24 11.53 -14.81 13.58
CA ARG A 24 10.94 -16.15 13.42
C ARG A 24 9.73 -16.04 12.51
N GLU A 25 9.73 -16.77 11.40
CA GLU A 25 8.57 -16.91 10.50
C GLU A 25 8.34 -18.39 10.18
N PRO A 26 7.42 -19.07 10.88
CA PRO A 26 7.22 -20.53 10.74
C PRO A 26 6.36 -20.93 9.54
N SER A 27 5.82 -19.96 8.78
CA SER A 27 4.87 -20.25 7.69
C SER A 27 5.58 -20.67 6.41
N LEU A 28 5.12 -21.78 5.80
CA LEU A 28 5.57 -22.19 4.46
C LEU A 28 5.36 -21.10 3.40
N THR A 29 4.41 -20.18 3.62
CA THR A 29 4.14 -19.08 2.68
C THR A 29 5.36 -18.18 2.52
N PHE A 30 6.10 -17.91 3.60
CA PHE A 30 7.31 -17.08 3.54
C PHE A 30 8.54 -17.87 3.05
N VAL A 31 8.56 -19.19 3.22
CA VAL A 31 9.62 -20.05 2.66
C VAL A 31 9.54 -20.12 1.14
N LEU A 32 8.33 -20.12 0.59
CA LEU A 32 8.07 -20.17 -0.86
C LEU A 32 7.92 -18.79 -1.49
N ALA A 33 7.92 -17.73 -0.68
CA ALA A 33 7.82 -16.36 -1.15
C ALA A 33 9.08 -15.96 -1.92
N GLN A 34 8.90 -15.26 -3.03
CA GLN A 34 10.00 -14.63 -3.78
C GLN A 34 10.31 -13.22 -3.27
N PHE A 35 10.05 -12.96 -1.99
CA PHE A 35 10.24 -11.65 -1.37
C PHE A 35 10.76 -11.78 0.05
N ASP A 36 11.57 -10.81 0.45
CA ASP A 36 12.25 -10.78 1.75
C ASP A 36 11.43 -10.03 2.81
N GLY A 37 10.54 -9.12 2.39
CA GLY A 37 9.73 -8.34 3.30
C GLY A 37 8.45 -7.76 2.70
N ILE A 38 7.66 -7.14 3.56
CA ILE A 38 6.41 -6.46 3.22
C ILE A 38 6.52 -5.00 3.66
N LEU A 39 6.20 -4.08 2.76
CA LEU A 39 6.08 -2.67 3.06
C LEU A 39 4.60 -2.27 3.17
N GLY A 40 4.17 -1.93 4.38
CA GLY A 40 2.79 -1.51 4.65
C GLY A 40 2.56 -0.03 4.34
N LEU A 41 1.58 0.28 3.48
CA LEU A 41 1.14 1.63 3.16
C LEU A 41 -0.25 1.97 3.75
N GLY A 42 -0.67 1.22 4.76
CA GLY A 42 -1.88 1.49 5.53
C GLY A 42 -1.73 2.67 6.48
N PHE A 43 -2.82 3.01 7.16
CA PHE A 43 -2.79 4.09 8.15
C PHE A 43 -2.16 3.61 9.47
N LYS A 44 -1.72 4.57 10.29
CA LYS A 44 -1.05 4.29 11.56
C LYS A 44 -1.91 3.50 12.56
N GLU A 45 -3.24 3.64 12.51
CA GLU A 45 -4.20 3.03 13.46
C GLU A 45 -4.13 1.49 13.50
N ILE A 46 -3.58 0.86 12.47
CA ILE A 46 -3.40 -0.60 12.40
C ILE A 46 -1.91 -1.02 12.48
N SER A 47 -1.01 -0.07 12.75
CA SER A 47 0.42 -0.32 12.86
C SER A 47 0.76 -1.01 14.16
N VAL A 48 1.42 -2.17 14.08
CA VAL A 48 1.79 -2.93 15.26
C VAL A 48 2.82 -2.16 16.09
N GLY A 49 2.48 -1.89 17.35
CA GLY A 49 3.32 -1.14 18.27
C GLY A 49 3.35 0.38 18.00
N ASP A 50 2.39 0.92 17.28
CA ASP A 50 2.30 2.37 16.99
C ASP A 50 3.49 2.92 16.19
N ALA A 51 4.21 2.05 15.47
CA ALA A 51 5.29 2.47 14.58
C ALA A 51 4.73 3.40 13.49
N VAL A 52 5.46 4.47 13.19
CA VAL A 52 5.05 5.42 12.14
C VAL A 52 5.25 4.77 10.78
N PRO A 53 4.20 4.60 9.94
CA PRO A 53 4.35 4.01 8.62
C PRO A 53 5.31 4.82 7.73
N VAL A 54 6.01 4.14 6.82
CA VAL A 54 7.00 4.77 5.91
C VAL A 54 6.41 5.97 5.17
N TRP A 55 5.18 5.82 4.66
CA TRP A 55 4.47 6.87 3.94
C TRP A 55 4.34 8.19 4.74
N TYR A 56 4.04 8.09 6.04
CA TYR A 56 3.90 9.26 6.91
C TYR A 56 5.25 9.98 7.04
N ASN A 57 6.33 9.22 7.19
CA ASN A 57 7.68 9.79 7.26
C ASN A 57 8.09 10.48 5.95
N MET A 58 7.67 9.96 4.79
CA MET A 58 7.96 10.60 3.49
C MET A 58 7.24 11.94 3.34
N VAL A 59 5.96 11.99 3.72
CA VAL A 59 5.15 13.21 3.68
C VAL A 59 5.65 14.23 4.71
N ASP A 60 5.88 13.82 5.95
CA ASP A 60 6.37 14.70 7.03
C ASP A 60 7.73 15.33 6.74
N GLN A 61 8.60 14.60 6.03
CA GLN A 61 9.93 15.07 5.63
C GLN A 61 9.93 15.82 4.29
N ASN A 62 8.75 16.06 3.70
CA ASN A 62 8.60 16.75 2.42
C ASN A 62 9.45 16.12 1.30
N LEU A 63 9.54 14.79 1.29
CA LEU A 63 10.28 14.02 0.28
C LEU A 63 9.45 13.74 -0.98
N VAL A 64 8.16 14.05 -0.93
CA VAL A 64 7.19 13.87 -2.03
C VAL A 64 6.57 15.21 -2.39
N LYS A 65 6.32 15.42 -3.69
CA LYS A 65 5.73 16.68 -4.19
C LYS A 65 4.25 16.78 -3.84
N GLU A 66 3.53 15.68 -4.00
CA GLU A 66 2.10 15.58 -3.68
C GLU A 66 1.88 14.48 -2.64
N PRO A 67 0.94 14.64 -1.68
CA PRO A 67 0.68 13.64 -0.66
C PRO A 67 -0.21 12.50 -1.22
N VAL A 68 0.21 11.90 -2.33
CA VAL A 68 -0.43 10.76 -2.99
C VAL A 68 0.62 9.72 -3.38
N PHE A 69 0.19 8.46 -3.46
CA PHE A 69 0.94 7.41 -4.14
C PHE A 69 -0.01 6.65 -5.06
N SER A 70 0.51 6.11 -6.15
CA SER A 70 -0.27 5.38 -7.14
C SER A 70 0.39 4.06 -7.50
N PHE A 71 -0.42 3.14 -7.99
CA PHE A 71 0.00 1.84 -8.47
C PHE A 71 -0.45 1.63 -9.90
N TRP A 72 0.45 1.10 -10.71
CA TRP A 72 0.12 0.43 -11.96
C TRP A 72 0.57 -1.03 -11.87
N PHE A 73 -0.27 -1.94 -12.35
CA PHE A 73 0.07 -3.36 -12.39
C PHE A 73 -0.06 -3.85 -13.82
N ASN A 74 1.02 -4.39 -14.36
CA ASN A 74 0.95 -5.07 -15.63
C ASN A 74 0.15 -6.37 -15.46
N ARG A 75 -0.81 -6.59 -16.35
CA ARG A 75 -1.65 -7.80 -16.36
C ARG A 75 -1.11 -8.85 -17.32
N ASN A 76 -0.13 -8.49 -18.16
CA ASN A 76 0.59 -9.41 -19.01
C ASN A 76 1.73 -10.06 -18.22
N ALA A 77 1.59 -11.36 -17.93
CA ALA A 77 2.57 -12.12 -17.15
C ALA A 77 3.84 -12.46 -17.94
N ASP A 78 3.82 -12.29 -19.26
CA ASP A 78 4.95 -12.60 -20.14
C ASP A 78 5.90 -11.39 -20.32
N GLU A 79 5.53 -10.21 -19.81
CA GLU A 79 6.35 -9.00 -19.86
C GLU A 79 7.23 -8.85 -18.62
N GLU A 80 8.43 -8.29 -18.79
CA GLU A 80 9.40 -8.13 -17.70
C GLU A 80 8.94 -7.09 -16.66
N GLN A 81 8.28 -6.02 -17.09
CA GLN A 81 7.80 -4.97 -16.20
C GLN A 81 6.45 -5.38 -15.58
N GLY A 82 6.48 -5.93 -14.37
CA GLY A 82 5.28 -6.40 -13.66
C GLY A 82 4.38 -5.30 -13.09
N GLY A 83 4.88 -4.07 -12.94
CA GLY A 83 4.14 -2.95 -12.40
C GLY A 83 5.03 -1.77 -12.00
N GLU A 84 4.41 -0.75 -11.46
CA GLU A 84 5.05 0.46 -10.97
C GLU A 84 4.33 0.98 -9.72
N ILE A 85 5.09 1.52 -8.78
CA ILE A 85 4.58 2.35 -7.70
C ILE A 85 5.23 3.73 -7.80
N VAL A 86 4.40 4.78 -7.75
CA VAL A 86 4.87 6.17 -7.74
C VAL A 86 4.54 6.77 -6.38
N PHE A 87 5.56 7.29 -5.70
CA PHE A 87 5.38 8.11 -4.50
C PHE A 87 5.46 9.59 -4.89
N GLY A 88 4.42 10.35 -4.60
CA GLY A 88 4.40 11.79 -4.82
C GLY A 88 3.75 12.27 -6.12
N GLY A 89 2.98 11.42 -6.78
CA GLY A 89 2.29 11.74 -8.04
C GLY A 89 1.60 10.52 -8.64
N VAL A 90 1.22 10.64 -9.92
CA VAL A 90 0.61 9.60 -10.74
C VAL A 90 1.25 9.63 -12.12
N ASP A 91 1.62 8.48 -12.68
CA ASP A 91 2.16 8.39 -14.04
C ASP A 91 1.01 8.42 -15.08
N PRO A 92 0.93 9.46 -15.95
CA PRO A 92 -0.08 9.56 -17.01
C PRO A 92 0.01 8.47 -18.09
N ASP A 93 1.16 7.80 -18.26
CA ASP A 93 1.32 6.76 -19.28
C ASP A 93 0.57 5.47 -18.91
N HIS A 94 0.18 5.34 -17.64
CA HIS A 94 -0.39 4.12 -17.06
C HIS A 94 -1.91 4.16 -16.80
N TYR A 95 -2.61 5.22 -17.20
CA TYR A 95 -4.08 5.28 -17.14
C TYR A 95 -4.69 6.03 -18.34
N LYS A 96 -6.02 5.98 -18.47
CA LYS A 96 -6.77 6.72 -19.50
C LYS A 96 -7.98 7.38 -18.86
N GLY A 97 -8.29 8.60 -19.30
CA GLY A 97 -9.39 9.38 -18.75
C GLY A 97 -9.11 9.89 -17.34
N GLU A 98 -10.16 10.20 -16.59
CA GLU A 98 -10.06 10.80 -15.26
C GLU A 98 -10.26 9.76 -14.15
N HIS A 99 -9.62 9.99 -13.01
CA HIS A 99 -9.80 9.18 -11.81
C HIS A 99 -11.13 9.50 -11.13
N THR A 100 -11.86 8.46 -10.70
CA THR A 100 -13.00 8.63 -9.80
C THR A 100 -12.52 8.51 -8.35
N TYR A 101 -12.67 9.58 -7.57
CA TYR A 101 -12.29 9.58 -6.16
C TYR A 101 -13.50 9.36 -5.25
N VAL A 102 -13.28 8.56 -4.21
CA VAL A 102 -14.23 8.32 -3.12
C VAL A 102 -13.53 8.55 -1.79
N PRO A 103 -14.22 9.11 -0.78
CA PRO A 103 -13.59 9.39 0.51
C PRO A 103 -13.33 8.10 1.28
N VAL A 104 -12.26 8.13 2.09
CA VAL A 104 -11.98 7.05 3.06
C VAL A 104 -13.02 7.11 4.18
N THR A 105 -13.71 6.00 4.45
CA THR A 105 -14.81 5.94 5.43
C THR A 105 -14.35 5.49 6.80
N LYS A 106 -13.27 4.72 6.88
CA LYS A 106 -12.66 4.28 8.14
C LYS A 106 -11.13 4.27 8.05
N LYS A 107 -10.49 5.15 8.82
CA LYS A 107 -9.02 5.18 8.94
C LYS A 107 -8.50 3.91 9.63
N GLY A 108 -7.33 3.48 9.17
CA GLY A 108 -6.74 2.16 9.42
C GLY A 108 -6.45 1.50 8.08
N TYR A 109 -7.50 1.28 7.30
CA TYR A 109 -7.45 0.72 5.96
C TYR A 109 -7.75 1.80 4.90
N TRP A 110 -7.37 1.54 3.66
CA TRP A 110 -7.90 2.27 2.50
C TRP A 110 -9.32 1.78 2.20
N GLN A 111 -10.24 2.06 3.13
CA GLN A 111 -11.62 1.61 3.11
C GLN A 111 -12.55 2.71 2.59
N PHE A 112 -13.50 2.36 1.72
CA PHE A 112 -14.49 3.27 1.15
C PHE A 112 -15.85 2.57 0.99
N ASP A 113 -16.91 3.36 0.77
CA ASP A 113 -18.24 2.82 0.51
C ASP A 113 -18.41 2.47 -0.97
N MET A 114 -19.04 1.33 -1.22
CA MET A 114 -19.29 0.76 -2.53
C MET A 114 -20.79 0.51 -2.71
N GLY A 115 -21.29 0.79 -3.92
CA GLY A 115 -22.64 0.42 -4.32
C GLY A 115 -22.78 -1.08 -4.62
N ASP A 116 -23.85 -1.43 -5.31
CA ASP A 116 -24.10 -2.83 -5.63
C ASP A 116 -23.12 -3.38 -6.69
N VAL A 117 -22.85 -4.68 -6.61
CA VAL A 117 -22.07 -5.40 -7.61
C VAL A 117 -23.00 -5.93 -8.69
N LEU A 118 -22.68 -5.64 -9.95
CA LEU A 118 -23.45 -6.13 -11.10
C LEU A 118 -22.73 -7.28 -11.79
N ILE A 119 -23.47 -8.32 -12.17
CA ILE A 119 -22.99 -9.41 -13.04
C ILE A 119 -23.78 -9.35 -14.34
N ASN A 120 -23.09 -9.15 -15.46
CA ASN A 120 -23.70 -8.96 -16.78
C ASN A 120 -24.79 -7.87 -16.77
N GLY A 121 -24.56 -6.76 -16.05
CA GLY A 121 -25.49 -5.63 -15.93
C GLY A 121 -26.69 -5.87 -15.00
N SER A 122 -26.79 -7.04 -14.37
CA SER A 122 -27.85 -7.37 -13.41
C SER A 122 -27.35 -7.23 -11.98
N THR A 123 -28.16 -6.59 -11.12
CA THR A 123 -27.90 -6.46 -9.68
C THR A 123 -27.75 -7.84 -9.05
N THR A 124 -26.74 -7.98 -8.18
CA THR A 124 -26.61 -9.19 -7.34
C THR A 124 -27.49 -9.11 -6.09
N GLY A 125 -27.92 -7.90 -5.72
CA GLY A 125 -28.71 -7.63 -4.52
C GLY A 125 -27.92 -7.74 -3.21
N PHE A 126 -26.65 -8.15 -3.27
CA PHE A 126 -25.84 -8.39 -2.08
C PHE A 126 -25.38 -7.09 -1.42
N CYS A 127 -25.01 -6.09 -2.23
CA CYS A 127 -24.55 -4.78 -1.79
C CYS A 127 -25.56 -3.68 -2.13
N SER A 128 -26.85 -4.02 -2.30
CA SER A 128 -27.90 -3.05 -2.67
C SER A 128 -28.14 -1.98 -1.61
N GLY A 129 -27.85 -2.28 -0.33
CA GLY A 129 -27.88 -1.32 0.78
C GLY A 129 -26.55 -0.58 0.99
N GLY A 130 -25.57 -0.80 0.12
CA GLY A 130 -24.19 -0.36 0.30
C GLY A 130 -23.33 -1.41 1.01
N CYS A 131 -22.06 -1.46 0.62
CA CYS A 131 -21.01 -2.27 1.24
C CYS A 131 -19.79 -1.42 1.53
N SER A 132 -18.95 -1.86 2.46
CA SER A 132 -17.59 -1.30 2.59
C SER A 132 -16.61 -2.16 1.81
N ALA A 133 -15.74 -1.52 1.05
CA ALA A 133 -14.65 -2.15 0.32
C ALA A 133 -13.30 -1.62 0.80
N LEU A 134 -12.25 -2.43 0.65
CA LEU A 134 -10.87 -2.14 1.02
C LEU A 134 -10.01 -2.27 -0.25
N ILE A 135 -9.14 -1.30 -0.50
CA ILE A 135 -8.01 -1.50 -1.41
C ILE A 135 -6.83 -2.04 -0.61
N PHE A 136 -6.43 -3.27 -0.93
CA PHE A 136 -5.28 -3.93 -0.31
C PHE A 136 -4.22 -4.27 -1.37
N VAL A 137 -3.02 -3.73 -1.18
CA VAL A 137 -1.85 -4.01 -2.01
C VAL A 137 -0.72 -4.50 -1.11
N LEU A 138 -0.13 -5.64 -1.48
CA LEU A 138 1.08 -6.16 -0.84
C LEU A 138 2.30 -5.67 -1.62
N VAL A 139 3.00 -4.68 -1.07
CA VAL A 139 4.30 -4.26 -1.61
C VAL A 139 5.36 -5.19 -1.05
N LYS A 140 5.95 -5.98 -1.94
CA LYS A 140 7.01 -6.93 -1.65
C LYS A 140 8.36 -6.26 -1.78
N VAL A 141 9.25 -6.48 -0.82
CA VAL A 141 10.62 -5.95 -0.81
C VAL A 141 11.58 -7.10 -1.02
N ASN A 142 12.53 -6.93 -1.94
CA ASN A 142 13.61 -7.87 -2.21
C ASN A 142 14.94 -7.17 -1.86
N SER A 143 15.88 -7.93 -1.32
CA SER A 143 17.24 -7.52 -0.93
C SER A 143 18.32 -8.15 -1.81
#